data_AF-A0A3M2FU74-F1
#
_entry.id   AF-A0A3M2FU74-F1
#
_cell.length_a   1.000
_cell.length_b   1.000
_cell.length_c   1.000
_cell.angle_alpha   90.00
_cell.angle_beta   90.00
_cell.angle_gamma   90.00
#
_symmetry.space_group_name_H-M   'P 1'
#
loop_
_entity.id
_entity.type
_entity.pdbx_description
1 polymer ?
#
loop_
_entity_poly.entity_id
_entity_poly.type
_entity_poly.pdbx_seq_one_letter_code
_entity_poly.pdbx_strand_id
1 'polypeptide(L)'
;LFGLASILGPLIGGILLLFGWRWLFVVSLPLAAVVFLWSLRVLPDTRAAEELPLDVRGMGVLGTLLVLLALGVNRIEAGAVAASLASARVWPLLVGAAVLVPVFVAVERRAAAPLLRPALFRSRQVGLAALFAVGAGLTEASFVFIPGLAIAAFGVTKSAASFMLLPLVVAVALGSPVAGRVLDRVGSRRVIQAGTALLVAGLLGVGMAGTTRLGFYTGTVAIGLGLSCLLGSALSYILLTEARVAERTVAQGVVTLFISIGQLLGGAMIGAVVASAGAGAEGYQAAFRVIGAVAAGLLLATAGLKRRADELATARAHETG
;
A
#
# COMPACT_ATOMS: atom_id res chain seq x y z
N LEU A 1 -1.03 11.71 -15.19
CA LEU A 1 -1.05 12.75 -14.13
C LEU A 1 -0.32 12.29 -12.87
N PHE A 2 -0.69 11.16 -12.24
CA PHE A 2 -0.01 10.64 -11.03
C PHE A 2 1.52 10.51 -11.17
N GLY A 3 2.05 9.92 -12.25
CA GLY A 3 3.50 9.71 -12.40
C GLY A 3 4.35 11.00 -12.43
N LEU A 4 3.85 12.10 -13.00
CA LEU A 4 4.53 13.40 -13.00
C LEU A 4 4.57 14.02 -11.60
N ALA A 5 3.46 13.95 -10.86
CA ALA A 5 3.39 14.41 -9.48
C ALA A 5 4.32 13.60 -8.55
N SER A 6 4.39 12.28 -8.75
CA SER A 6 5.27 11.40 -7.98
C SER A 6 6.75 11.72 -8.17
N ILE A 7 7.20 12.06 -9.39
CA ILE A 7 8.60 12.45 -9.67
C ILE A 7 8.91 13.83 -9.09
N LEU A 8 8.01 14.80 -9.28
CA LEU A 8 8.23 16.18 -8.85
C LEU A 8 8.20 16.32 -7.32
N GLY A 9 7.43 15.48 -6.60
CA GLY A 9 7.27 15.55 -5.16
C GLY A 9 8.61 15.51 -4.38
N PRO A 10 9.41 14.44 -4.46
CA PRO A 10 10.68 14.33 -3.76
C PRO A 10 11.72 15.34 -4.23
N LEU A 11 11.71 15.72 -5.51
CA LEU A 11 12.62 16.74 -6.05
C LEU A 11 12.34 18.10 -5.43
N ILE A 12 11.09 18.55 -5.47
CA ILE A 12 10.64 19.80 -4.85
C ILE A 12 10.82 19.72 -3.33
N GLY A 13 10.46 18.60 -2.70
CA GLY A 13 10.61 18.39 -1.26
C GLY A 13 12.06 18.47 -0.79
N GLY A 14 13.00 17.86 -1.53
CA GLY A 14 14.43 17.93 -1.23
C GLY A 14 14.99 19.35 -1.31
N ILE A 15 14.54 20.12 -2.32
CA ILE A 15 14.89 21.54 -2.47
C ILE A 15 14.28 22.38 -1.34
N LEU A 16 13.00 22.20 -1.03
CA LEU A 16 12.31 22.94 0.03
C LEU A 16 12.93 22.67 1.41
N LEU A 17 13.43 21.45 1.65
CA LEU A 17 14.14 21.11 2.89
C LEU A 17 15.43 21.94 3.08
N LEU A 18 16.06 22.46 2.01
CA LEU A 18 17.21 23.36 2.12
C LEU A 18 16.84 24.69 2.79
N PHE A 19 15.59 25.15 2.61
CA PHE A 19 15.06 26.38 3.19
C PHE A 19 14.41 26.15 4.57
N GLY A 20 14.36 24.90 5.02
CA GLY A 20 13.75 24.48 6.27
C GLY A 20 12.40 23.78 6.08
N TRP A 21 12.10 22.84 6.97
CA TRP A 21 10.94 21.95 6.88
C TRP A 21 9.57 22.67 6.81
N ARG A 22 9.47 23.90 7.33
CA ARG A 22 8.23 24.71 7.31
C ARG A 22 7.76 25.01 5.88
N TRP A 23 8.70 25.14 4.93
CA TRP A 23 8.38 25.43 3.53
C TRP A 23 7.63 24.30 2.82
N LEU A 24 7.79 23.05 3.28
CA LEU A 24 6.99 21.92 2.78
C LEU A 24 5.48 22.16 2.99
N PHE A 25 5.11 22.83 4.09
CA PHE A 25 3.73 23.17 4.40
C PHE A 25 3.28 24.47 3.72
N VAL A 26 4.12 25.50 3.74
CA VAL A 26 3.78 26.82 3.19
C VAL A 26 3.48 26.75 1.69
N VAL A 27 4.22 25.95 0.91
CA VAL A 27 4.01 25.81 -0.54
C VAL A 27 2.76 24.98 -0.86
N SER A 28 2.39 24.05 0.02
CA SER A 28 1.21 23.19 -0.18
C SER A 28 -0.10 23.96 -0.04
N LEU A 29 -0.16 24.97 0.83
CA LEU A 29 -1.35 25.81 1.07
C LEU A 29 -1.85 26.58 -0.17
N PRO A 30 -1.03 27.39 -0.86
CA PRO A 30 -1.47 28.13 -2.05
C PRO A 30 -1.85 27.18 -3.18
N LEU A 31 -1.12 26.07 -3.35
CA LEU A 31 -1.45 25.05 -4.34
C LEU A 31 -2.83 24.43 -4.06
N ALA A 32 -3.10 24.05 -2.81
CA ALA A 32 -4.40 23.53 -2.40
C ALA A 32 -5.52 24.56 -2.61
N ALA A 33 -5.28 25.84 -2.30
CA ALA A 33 -6.24 26.90 -2.53
C ALA A 33 -6.56 27.09 -4.02
N VAL A 34 -5.56 27.07 -4.90
CA VAL A 34 -5.77 27.17 -6.36
C VAL A 34 -6.59 26.00 -6.88
N VAL A 35 -6.26 24.77 -6.47
CA VAL A 35 -7.00 23.57 -6.87
C VAL A 35 -8.45 23.62 -6.37
N PHE A 36 -8.67 24.04 -5.12
CA PHE A 36 -10.00 24.21 -4.54
C PHE A 36 -10.84 25.27 -5.29
N LEU A 37 -10.25 26.44 -5.56
CA LEU A 37 -10.95 27.50 -6.29
C LEU A 37 -11.28 27.10 -7.73
N TRP A 38 -10.41 26.33 -8.39
CA TRP A 38 -10.70 25.77 -9.70
C TRP A 38 -11.74 24.67 -9.66
N SER A 39 -11.75 23.80 -8.64
CA SER A 39 -12.74 22.75 -8.53
C SER A 39 -14.16 23.32 -8.45
N LEU A 40 -14.35 24.47 -7.79
CA LEU A 40 -15.64 25.17 -7.73
C LEU A 40 -16.15 25.65 -9.10
N ARG A 41 -15.27 25.84 -10.08
CA ARG A 41 -15.63 26.33 -11.43
C ARG A 41 -15.74 25.21 -12.47
N VAL A 42 -14.96 24.16 -12.31
CA VAL A 42 -14.77 23.12 -13.33
C VAL A 42 -15.60 21.88 -13.06
N LEU A 43 -15.89 21.56 -11.80
CA LEU A 43 -16.69 20.37 -11.48
C LEU A 43 -18.16 20.61 -11.89
N PRO A 44 -18.72 19.78 -12.78
CA PRO A 44 -20.14 19.83 -13.06
C PRO A 44 -20.94 19.48 -11.81
N ASP A 45 -22.12 20.06 -11.66
CA ASP A 45 -23.05 19.75 -10.56
C ASP A 45 -23.68 18.36 -10.80
N THR A 46 -22.88 17.31 -10.58
CA THR A 46 -23.34 15.93 -10.63
C THR A 46 -24.02 15.60 -9.32
N ARG A 47 -25.34 15.82 -9.26
CA ARG A 47 -26.20 15.19 -8.24
C ARG A 47 -26.10 13.68 -8.42
N ALA A 48 -25.73 12.97 -7.35
CA ALA A 48 -25.72 11.52 -7.35
C ALA A 48 -27.12 11.00 -7.70
N ALA A 49 -27.21 10.05 -8.63
CA ALA A 49 -28.50 9.48 -9.06
C ALA A 49 -29.22 8.71 -7.94
N GLU A 50 -28.51 8.31 -6.89
CA GLU A 50 -29.04 7.73 -5.65
C GLU A 50 -28.24 8.23 -4.45
N GLU A 51 -28.92 8.83 -3.47
CA GLU A 51 -28.36 9.08 -2.14
C GLU A 51 -28.38 7.77 -1.34
N LEU A 52 -27.34 6.95 -1.48
CA LEU A 52 -27.14 5.82 -0.61
C LEU A 52 -26.84 6.33 0.82
N PRO A 53 -27.56 5.85 1.85
CA PRO A 53 -27.32 6.30 3.22
C PRO A 53 -25.90 5.89 3.66
N LEU A 54 -25.19 6.82 4.30
CA LEU A 54 -23.85 6.58 4.86
C LEU A 54 -23.92 5.50 5.95
N ASP A 55 -23.08 4.47 5.83
CA ASP A 55 -22.95 3.43 6.87
C ASP A 55 -22.07 3.91 8.03
N VAL A 56 -22.62 4.82 8.85
CA VAL A 56 -21.93 5.38 10.02
C VAL A 56 -21.55 4.30 11.03
N ARG A 57 -22.35 3.22 11.14
CA ARG A 57 -22.09 2.11 12.07
C ARG A 57 -20.90 1.27 11.58
N GLY A 58 -20.91 0.86 10.32
CA GLY A 58 -19.79 0.16 9.69
C GLY A 58 -18.50 0.97 9.75
N MET A 59 -18.57 2.27 9.43
CA MET A 59 -17.42 3.19 9.52
C MET A 59 -16.87 3.29 10.95
N GLY A 60 -17.74 3.43 11.96
CA GLY A 60 -17.34 3.52 13.36
C GLY A 60 -16.67 2.24 13.86
N VAL A 61 -17.24 1.07 13.53
CA VAL A 61 -16.67 -0.24 13.92
C VAL A 61 -15.34 -0.47 13.22
N LEU A 62 -15.26 -0.21 11.92
CA LEU A 62 -14.04 -0.39 11.13
C LEU A 62 -12.94 0.57 11.56
N GLY A 63 -13.26 1.85 11.78
CA GLY A 63 -12.32 2.84 12.31
C GLY A 63 -11.78 2.43 13.67
N THR A 64 -12.65 1.97 14.57
CA THR A 64 -12.23 1.48 15.90
C THR A 64 -11.33 0.25 15.78
N LEU A 65 -11.68 -0.70 14.92
CA LEU A 65 -10.87 -1.89 14.64
C LEU A 65 -9.48 -1.51 14.15
N LEU A 66 -9.39 -0.62 13.15
CA LEU A 66 -8.12 -0.17 12.60
C LEU A 66 -7.28 0.60 13.61
N VAL A 67 -7.90 1.41 14.47
CA VAL A 67 -7.21 2.13 15.57
C VAL A 67 -6.67 1.16 16.61
N LEU A 68 -7.47 0.19 17.07
CA LEU A 68 -7.01 -0.81 18.03
C LEU A 68 -5.89 -1.67 17.46
N LEU A 69 -6.00 -2.06 16.19
CA LEU A 69 -4.96 -2.79 15.48
C LEU A 69 -3.69 -1.96 15.36
N ALA A 70 -3.78 -0.72 14.89
CA ALA A 70 -2.63 0.17 14.75
C ALA A 70 -1.92 0.43 16.08
N LEU A 71 -2.67 0.74 17.14
CA LEU A 71 -2.12 0.97 18.48
C LEU A 71 -1.52 -0.32 19.06
N GLY A 72 -2.19 -1.46 18.91
CA GLY A 72 -1.71 -2.75 19.38
C GLY A 72 -0.38 -3.10 18.74
N VAL A 73 -0.29 -3.06 17.41
CA VAL A 73 0.93 -3.44 16.68
C VAL A 73 2.05 -2.43 16.90
N ASN A 74 1.77 -1.13 17.00
CA ASN A 74 2.79 -0.11 17.28
C ASN A 74 3.42 -0.24 18.68
N ARG A 75 2.72 -0.85 19.63
CA ARG A 75 3.17 -1.07 21.01
C ARG A 75 3.92 -2.39 21.21
N ILE A 76 4.07 -3.21 20.17
CA ILE A 76 4.85 -4.45 20.23
C ILE A 76 6.34 -4.10 20.23
N GLU A 77 7.04 -4.45 21.31
CA GLU A 77 8.49 -4.34 21.36
C GLU A 77 9.12 -5.58 20.72
N ALA A 78 9.99 -5.33 19.74
CA ALA A 78 10.53 -6.38 18.90
C ALA A 78 11.55 -7.30 19.58
N GLY A 79 12.27 -6.79 20.57
CA GLY A 79 13.19 -7.61 21.38
C GLY A 79 12.45 -8.57 22.32
N ALA A 80 11.14 -8.39 22.49
CA ALA A 80 10.33 -9.14 23.44
C ALA A 80 8.93 -9.38 22.88
N VAL A 81 8.79 -9.83 21.62
CA VAL A 81 7.49 -9.98 20.95
C VAL A 81 6.52 -10.81 21.78
N ALA A 82 6.95 -11.97 22.29
CA ALA A 82 6.09 -12.82 23.12
C ALA A 82 5.63 -12.13 24.42
N ALA A 83 6.54 -11.42 25.10
CA ALA A 83 6.21 -10.69 26.32
C ALA A 83 5.37 -9.43 26.03
N SER A 84 5.59 -8.79 24.89
CA SER A 84 4.80 -7.65 24.41
C SER A 84 3.39 -8.08 24.06
N LEU A 85 3.22 -9.20 23.37
CA LEU A 85 1.91 -9.77 23.05
C LEU A 85 1.15 -10.18 24.31
N ALA A 86 1.83 -10.65 25.36
CA ALA A 86 1.25 -10.97 26.66
C ALA A 86 1.09 -9.74 27.57
N SER A 87 1.60 -8.58 27.19
CA SER A 87 1.54 -7.35 27.99
C SER A 87 0.12 -6.83 28.09
N ALA A 88 -0.27 -6.40 29.30
CA ALA A 88 -1.56 -5.74 29.54
C ALA A 88 -1.76 -4.46 28.70
N ARG A 89 -0.70 -3.91 28.09
CA ARG A 89 -0.77 -2.74 27.18
C ARG A 89 -1.10 -3.09 25.73
N VAL A 90 -0.90 -4.34 25.31
CA VAL A 90 -1.01 -4.77 23.90
C VAL A 90 -2.11 -5.81 23.74
N TRP A 91 -2.17 -6.80 24.64
CA TRP A 91 -3.15 -7.89 24.58
C TRP A 91 -4.59 -7.41 24.45
N PRO A 92 -5.08 -6.44 25.26
CA PRO A 92 -6.47 -5.98 25.14
C PRO A 92 -6.76 -5.28 23.81
N LEU A 93 -5.77 -4.62 23.22
CA LEU A 93 -5.90 -3.93 21.94
C LEU A 93 -6.03 -4.93 20.79
N LEU A 94 -5.17 -5.96 20.77
CA LEU A 94 -5.20 -7.00 19.74
C LEU A 94 -6.43 -7.89 19.87
N VAL A 95 -6.81 -8.28 21.08
CA VAL A 95 -8.05 -9.03 21.33
C VAL A 95 -9.26 -8.17 20.97
N GLY A 96 -9.28 -6.90 21.34
CA GLY A 96 -10.32 -5.96 20.96
C GLY A 96 -10.47 -5.84 19.43
N ALA A 97 -9.36 -5.69 18.70
CA ALA A 97 -9.37 -5.70 17.24
C ALA A 97 -9.89 -7.04 16.68
N ALA A 98 -9.44 -8.18 17.23
CA ALA A 98 -9.87 -9.50 16.81
C ALA A 98 -11.38 -9.75 17.05
N VAL A 99 -11.93 -9.26 18.15
CA VAL A 99 -13.36 -9.33 18.48
C VAL A 99 -14.18 -8.37 17.61
N LEU A 100 -13.62 -7.22 17.22
CA LEU A 100 -14.32 -6.30 16.31
C LEU A 100 -14.43 -6.83 14.88
N VAL A 101 -13.60 -7.80 14.45
CA VAL A 101 -13.72 -8.44 13.12
C VAL A 101 -15.10 -9.10 12.93
N PRO A 102 -15.55 -10.05 13.78
CA PRO A 102 -16.88 -10.66 13.62
C PRO A 102 -18.01 -9.64 13.84
N VAL A 103 -17.83 -8.63 14.72
CA VAL A 103 -18.81 -7.54 14.91
C VAL A 103 -18.96 -6.73 13.62
N PHE A 104 -17.84 -6.37 12.99
CA PHE A 104 -17.83 -5.66 11.70
C PHE A 104 -18.55 -6.47 10.62
N VAL A 105 -18.24 -7.76 10.50
CA VAL A 105 -18.93 -8.66 9.55
C VAL A 105 -20.44 -8.73 9.82
N ALA A 106 -20.85 -8.76 11.09
CA ALA A 106 -22.27 -8.79 11.46
C ALA A 106 -23.00 -7.46 11.16
N VAL A 107 -22.33 -6.32 11.37
CA VAL A 107 -22.84 -4.98 11.06
C VAL A 107 -22.98 -4.80 9.54
N GLU A 108 -21.93 -5.11 8.79
CA GLU A 108 -21.91 -5.02 7.32
C GLU A 108 -22.98 -5.91 6.67
N ARG A 109 -23.20 -7.11 7.19
CA ARG A 109 -24.27 -8.00 6.68
C ARG A 109 -25.68 -7.44 6.86
N ARG A 110 -25.87 -6.49 7.79
CA ARG A 110 -27.17 -5.86 8.09
C ARG A 110 -27.27 -4.44 7.55
N ALA A 111 -26.20 -3.88 6.99
CA ALA A 111 -26.15 -2.53 6.46
C ALA A 111 -26.93 -2.43 5.15
N ALA A 112 -27.65 -1.32 4.95
CA ALA A 112 -28.34 -1.03 3.69
C ALA A 112 -27.35 -0.68 2.56
N ALA A 113 -26.23 -0.03 2.93
CA ALA A 113 -25.15 0.34 2.02
C ALA A 113 -23.78 -0.09 2.62
N PRO A 114 -23.46 -1.40 2.61
CA PRO A 114 -22.23 -1.93 3.22
C PRO A 114 -20.95 -1.36 2.59
N LEU A 115 -19.95 -1.05 3.41
CA LEU A 115 -18.62 -0.64 2.96
C LEU A 115 -17.88 -1.79 2.26
N LEU A 116 -17.99 -3.01 2.81
CA LEU A 116 -17.43 -4.23 2.25
C LEU A 116 -18.58 -5.17 1.88
N ARG A 117 -19.06 -5.05 0.64
CA ARG A 117 -20.07 -5.96 0.09
C ARG A 117 -19.60 -7.43 0.22
N PRO A 118 -20.20 -8.25 1.10
CA PRO A 118 -19.72 -9.63 1.33
C PRO A 118 -19.81 -10.51 0.09
N ALA A 119 -20.69 -10.14 -0.86
CA ALA A 119 -20.84 -10.79 -2.15
C ALA A 119 -19.55 -10.75 -2.98
N LEU A 120 -18.76 -9.67 -2.92
CA LEU A 120 -17.50 -9.55 -3.66
C LEU A 120 -16.47 -10.59 -3.17
N PHE A 121 -16.40 -10.84 -1.86
CA PHE A 121 -15.47 -11.81 -1.27
C PHE A 121 -15.84 -13.27 -1.51
N ARG A 122 -16.99 -13.56 -2.13
CA ARG A 122 -17.29 -14.91 -2.61
C ARG A 122 -16.36 -15.32 -3.76
N SER A 123 -15.81 -14.34 -4.51
CA SER A 123 -14.77 -14.61 -5.50
C SER A 123 -13.43 -14.79 -4.81
N ARG A 124 -12.81 -15.96 -5.03
CA ARG A 124 -11.44 -16.23 -4.60
C ARG A 124 -10.46 -15.18 -5.14
N GLN A 125 -10.72 -14.58 -6.30
CA GLN A 125 -9.85 -13.56 -6.89
C GLN A 125 -9.89 -12.25 -6.11
N VAL A 126 -11.06 -11.85 -5.59
CA VAL A 126 -11.18 -10.67 -4.71
C VAL A 126 -10.41 -10.90 -3.40
N GLY A 127 -10.50 -12.09 -2.82
CA GLY A 127 -9.71 -12.45 -1.62
C GLY A 127 -8.20 -12.41 -1.88
N LEU A 128 -7.74 -12.92 -3.02
CA LEU A 128 -6.33 -12.83 -3.42
C LEU A 128 -5.90 -11.37 -3.68
N ALA A 129 -6.73 -10.58 -4.35
CA ALA A 129 -6.43 -9.17 -4.59
C ALA A 129 -6.36 -8.36 -3.29
N ALA A 130 -7.23 -8.64 -2.31
CA ALA A 130 -7.13 -8.07 -0.96
C ALA A 130 -5.83 -8.47 -0.26
N LEU A 131 -5.42 -9.74 -0.36
CA LEU A 131 -4.13 -10.20 0.17
C LEU A 131 -2.94 -9.48 -0.46
N PHE A 132 -2.93 -9.33 -1.80
CA PHE A 132 -1.90 -8.58 -2.50
C PHE A 132 -1.94 -7.07 -2.19
N ALA A 133 -3.12 -6.51 -1.94
CA ALA A 133 -3.27 -5.12 -1.52
C ALA A 133 -2.63 -4.89 -0.14
N VAL A 134 -2.86 -5.79 0.83
CA VAL A 134 -2.15 -5.75 2.13
C VAL A 134 -0.64 -5.88 1.93
N GLY A 135 -0.18 -6.80 1.08
CA GLY A 135 1.25 -6.96 0.77
C GLY A 135 1.88 -5.72 0.12
N ALA A 136 1.15 -5.10 -0.80
CA ALA A 136 1.58 -3.86 -1.45
C ALA A 136 1.69 -2.72 -0.43
N GLY A 137 0.69 -2.55 0.44
CA GLY A 137 0.73 -1.57 1.53
C GLY A 137 1.85 -1.82 2.54
N LEU A 138 2.09 -3.08 2.91
CA LEU A 138 3.20 -3.50 3.79
C LEU A 138 4.54 -3.03 3.21
N THR A 139 4.70 -3.18 1.90
CA THR A 139 5.93 -2.82 1.21
C THR A 139 6.03 -1.32 0.95
N GLU A 140 4.91 -0.65 0.70
CA GLU A 140 4.86 0.80 0.59
C GLU A 140 5.27 1.47 1.91
N ALA A 141 4.88 0.92 3.07
CA ALA A 141 5.37 1.41 4.36
C ALA A 141 6.91 1.34 4.48
N SER A 142 7.56 0.42 3.76
CA SER A 142 9.03 0.32 3.72
C SER A 142 9.69 1.52 3.08
N PHE A 143 8.99 2.25 2.22
CA PHE A 143 9.53 3.41 1.49
C PHE A 143 9.97 4.51 2.43
N VAL A 144 9.21 4.71 3.51
CA VAL A 144 9.47 5.74 4.52
C VAL A 144 10.82 5.53 5.20
N PHE A 145 11.31 4.30 5.25
CA PHE A 145 12.55 3.92 5.95
C PHE A 145 13.77 3.84 5.03
N ILE A 146 13.60 3.84 3.71
CA ILE A 146 14.71 3.86 2.74
C ILE A 146 15.65 5.08 2.93
N PRO A 147 15.18 6.34 3.12
CA PRO A 147 16.10 7.43 3.41
C PRO A 147 16.76 7.29 4.79
N GLY A 148 16.10 6.65 5.76
CA GLY A 148 16.69 6.29 7.05
C GLY A 148 17.89 5.34 6.88
N LEU A 149 17.74 4.30 6.05
CA LEU A 149 18.83 3.42 5.66
C LEU A 149 19.97 4.20 4.97
N ALA A 150 19.65 5.11 4.04
CA ALA A 150 20.68 5.88 3.34
C ALA A 150 21.49 6.76 4.30
N ILE A 151 20.84 7.43 5.25
CA ILE A 151 21.50 8.21 6.30
C ILE A 151 22.38 7.30 7.16
N ALA A 152 21.84 6.18 7.63
CA ALA A 152 22.55 5.26 8.52
C ALA A 152 23.74 4.55 7.83
N ALA A 153 23.62 4.22 6.55
CA ALA A 153 24.64 3.49 5.79
C ALA A 153 25.71 4.40 5.19
N PHE A 154 25.36 5.60 4.73
CA PHE A 154 26.26 6.48 3.98
C PHE A 154 26.64 7.77 4.71
N GLY A 155 26.08 8.03 5.90
CA GLY A 155 26.35 9.24 6.67
C GLY A 155 25.92 10.53 5.98
N VAL A 156 24.99 10.44 5.03
CA VAL A 156 24.52 11.59 4.22
C VAL A 156 23.52 12.45 4.99
N THR A 157 23.40 13.72 4.58
CA THR A 157 22.39 14.63 5.14
C THR A 157 20.97 14.19 4.78
N LYS A 158 19.97 14.67 5.53
CA LYS A 158 18.55 14.37 5.28
C LYS A 158 18.11 14.75 3.86
N SER A 159 18.55 15.91 3.37
CA SER A 159 18.23 16.37 2.01
C SER A 159 18.88 15.48 0.94
N ALA A 160 20.15 15.10 1.12
CA ALA A 160 20.84 14.17 0.22
C ALA A 160 20.16 12.79 0.19
N ALA A 161 19.73 12.25 1.34
CA ALA A 161 19.00 10.99 1.41
C ALA A 161 17.65 11.04 0.66
N SER A 162 16.94 12.18 0.67
CA SER A 162 15.75 12.39 -0.14
C SER A 162 16.05 12.36 -1.64
N PHE A 163 17.16 12.92 -2.09
CA PHE A 163 17.57 12.82 -3.50
C PHE A 163 17.97 11.40 -3.89
N MET A 164 18.53 10.61 -2.98
CA MET A 164 18.84 9.20 -3.22
C MET A 164 17.59 8.33 -3.47
N LEU A 165 16.39 8.80 -3.13
CA LEU A 165 15.12 8.13 -3.45
C LEU A 165 14.65 8.35 -4.89
N LEU A 166 15.20 9.34 -5.62
CA LEU A 166 14.76 9.66 -6.96
C LEU A 166 14.73 8.45 -7.91
N PRO A 167 15.73 7.55 -7.94
CA PRO A 167 15.70 6.39 -8.84
C PRO A 167 14.51 5.48 -8.58
N LEU A 168 14.14 5.24 -7.32
CA LEU A 168 12.96 4.46 -6.96
C LEU A 168 11.69 5.13 -7.45
N VAL A 169 11.57 6.44 -7.22
CA VAL A 169 10.38 7.22 -7.59
C VAL A 169 10.21 7.26 -9.10
N VAL A 170 11.31 7.46 -9.84
CA VAL A 170 11.34 7.39 -11.30
C VAL A 170 10.95 5.99 -11.78
N ALA A 171 11.46 4.93 -11.14
CA ALA A 171 11.08 3.56 -11.44
C ALA A 171 9.57 3.32 -11.25
N VAL A 172 8.98 3.80 -10.17
CA VAL A 172 7.51 3.72 -9.95
C VAL A 172 6.76 4.48 -11.04
N ALA A 173 7.17 5.71 -11.32
CA ALA A 173 6.49 6.60 -12.25
C ALA A 173 6.57 6.13 -13.71
N LEU A 174 7.70 5.57 -14.14
CA LEU A 174 7.87 4.98 -15.46
C LEU A 174 7.25 3.58 -15.53
N GLY A 175 7.35 2.81 -14.45
CA GLY A 175 6.81 1.46 -14.36
C GLY A 175 5.29 1.44 -14.43
N SER A 176 4.58 2.41 -13.83
CA SER A 176 3.11 2.39 -13.74
C SER A 176 2.40 2.42 -15.11
N PRO A 177 2.75 3.33 -16.06
CA PRO A 177 2.19 3.29 -17.41
C PRO A 177 2.57 2.04 -18.21
N VAL A 178 3.76 1.48 -17.96
CA VAL A 178 4.22 0.26 -18.64
C VAL A 178 3.44 -0.95 -18.11
N ALA A 179 3.31 -1.07 -16.79
CA ALA A 179 2.54 -2.11 -16.11
C ALA A 179 1.08 -2.11 -16.58
N GLY A 180 0.46 -0.93 -16.76
CA GLY A 180 -0.88 -0.82 -17.33
C GLY A 180 -0.98 -1.36 -18.76
N ARG A 181 -0.07 -0.97 -19.66
CA ARG A 181 -0.08 -1.50 -21.04
C ARG A 181 0.23 -2.99 -21.10
N VAL A 182 1.10 -3.48 -20.23
CA VAL A 182 1.45 -4.90 -20.15
C VAL A 182 0.26 -5.69 -19.59
N LEU A 183 -0.43 -5.17 -18.58
CA LEU A 183 -1.66 -5.74 -18.02
C LEU A 183 -2.70 -6.02 -19.10
N ASP A 184 -2.96 -5.02 -19.96
CA ASP A 184 -3.91 -5.17 -21.07
C ASP A 184 -3.51 -6.29 -22.04
N ARG A 185 -2.20 -6.57 -22.18
CA ARG A 185 -1.64 -7.57 -23.11
C ARG A 185 -1.45 -8.95 -22.51
N VAL A 186 -1.15 -9.11 -21.23
CA VAL A 186 -0.79 -10.41 -20.64
C VAL A 186 -1.67 -10.85 -19.46
N GLY A 187 -2.59 -9.98 -19.00
CA GLY A 187 -3.51 -10.24 -17.90
C GLY A 187 -2.89 -10.01 -16.51
N SER A 188 -3.75 -9.97 -15.49
CA SER A 188 -3.34 -9.52 -14.14
C SER A 188 -2.35 -10.45 -13.47
N ARG A 189 -2.54 -11.77 -13.62
CA ARG A 189 -1.66 -12.79 -13.02
C ARG A 189 -0.20 -12.61 -13.36
N ARG A 190 0.13 -12.43 -14.64
CA ARG A 190 1.53 -12.33 -15.09
C ARG A 190 2.18 -11.03 -14.63
N VAL A 191 1.41 -9.93 -14.63
CA VAL A 191 1.89 -8.63 -14.13
C VAL A 191 2.14 -8.68 -12.63
N ILE A 192 1.20 -9.22 -11.84
CA ILE A 192 1.35 -9.34 -10.39
C ILE A 192 2.50 -10.30 -10.06
N GLN A 193 2.66 -11.42 -10.78
CA GLN A 193 3.77 -12.34 -10.57
C GLN A 193 5.13 -11.69 -10.85
N ALA A 194 5.28 -11.00 -11.99
CA ALA A 194 6.52 -10.30 -12.33
C ALA A 194 6.81 -9.15 -11.37
N GLY A 195 5.78 -8.36 -11.02
CA GLY A 195 5.89 -7.27 -10.05
C GLY A 195 6.30 -7.76 -8.66
N THR A 196 5.65 -8.80 -8.16
CA THR A 196 5.99 -9.40 -6.85
C THR A 196 7.39 -10.01 -6.87
N ALA A 197 7.83 -10.64 -7.97
CA ALA A 197 9.19 -11.18 -8.08
C ALA A 197 10.25 -10.07 -8.06
N LEU A 198 10.02 -8.97 -8.81
CA LEU A 198 10.89 -7.78 -8.77
C LEU A 198 10.93 -7.17 -7.38
N LEU A 199 9.78 -7.14 -6.70
CA LEU A 199 9.67 -6.63 -5.34
C LEU A 199 10.49 -7.46 -4.35
N VAL A 200 10.39 -8.79 -4.42
CA VAL A 200 11.20 -9.71 -3.61
C VAL A 200 12.68 -9.52 -3.87
N ALA A 201 13.09 -9.48 -5.14
CA ALA A 201 14.48 -9.29 -5.52
C ALA A 201 15.01 -7.94 -5.00
N GLY A 202 14.22 -6.87 -5.13
CA GLY A 202 14.59 -5.55 -4.65
C GLY A 202 14.69 -5.46 -3.14
N LEU A 203 13.71 -5.97 -2.39
CA LEU A 203 13.68 -5.98 -0.93
C LEU A 203 14.83 -6.79 -0.34
N LEU A 204 15.04 -8.02 -0.84
CA LEU A 204 16.16 -8.85 -0.40
C LEU A 204 17.50 -8.23 -0.82
N GLY A 205 17.58 -7.64 -2.02
CA GLY A 205 18.75 -6.93 -2.51
C GLY A 205 19.16 -5.77 -1.60
N VAL A 206 18.22 -4.90 -1.22
CA VAL A 206 18.46 -3.85 -0.23
C VAL A 206 18.79 -4.45 1.15
N GLY A 207 18.08 -5.51 1.55
CA GLY A 207 18.29 -6.20 2.82
C GLY A 207 19.65 -6.88 2.96
N MET A 208 20.31 -7.26 1.87
CA MET A 208 21.64 -7.90 1.88
C MET A 208 22.76 -6.92 1.53
N ALA A 209 22.55 -6.04 0.55
CA ALA A 209 23.59 -5.21 -0.05
C ALA A 209 23.27 -3.70 0.01
N GLY A 210 22.25 -3.28 0.75
CA GLY A 210 21.80 -1.88 0.85
C GLY A 210 22.80 -0.90 1.49
N THR A 211 23.87 -1.41 2.12
CA THR A 211 25.00 -0.60 2.60
C THR A 211 26.03 -0.31 1.52
N THR A 212 25.95 -0.98 0.38
CA THR A 212 26.71 -0.64 -0.82
C THR A 212 25.88 0.27 -1.72
N ARG A 213 26.50 1.28 -2.35
CA ARG A 213 25.76 2.19 -3.24
C ARG A 213 25.08 1.46 -4.40
N LEU A 214 25.77 0.48 -4.99
CA LEU A 214 25.23 -0.34 -6.06
C LEU A 214 24.01 -1.14 -5.56
N GLY A 215 24.12 -1.87 -4.45
CA GLY A 215 23.01 -2.66 -3.90
C GLY A 215 21.82 -1.80 -3.45
N PHE A 216 22.08 -0.60 -2.92
CA PHE A 216 21.04 0.37 -2.60
C PHE A 216 20.29 0.81 -3.87
N TYR A 217 20.98 1.30 -4.90
CA TYR A 217 20.31 1.81 -6.09
C TYR A 217 19.63 0.71 -6.92
N THR A 218 20.27 -0.43 -7.13
CA THR A 218 19.65 -1.52 -7.89
C THR A 218 18.45 -2.11 -7.15
N GLY A 219 18.57 -2.27 -5.82
CA GLY A 219 17.48 -2.76 -4.98
C GLY A 219 16.30 -1.80 -4.95
N THR A 220 16.54 -0.50 -4.73
CA THR A 220 15.47 0.51 -4.67
C THR A 220 14.77 0.71 -6.02
N VAL A 221 15.48 0.62 -7.15
CA VAL A 221 14.88 0.61 -8.50
C VAL A 221 14.01 -0.63 -8.71
N ALA A 222 14.49 -1.83 -8.33
CA ALA A 222 13.73 -3.07 -8.44
C ALA A 222 12.45 -3.03 -7.57
N ILE A 223 12.55 -2.50 -6.34
CA ILE A 223 11.41 -2.23 -5.47
C ILE A 223 10.40 -1.30 -6.16
N GLY A 224 10.87 -0.18 -6.74
CA GLY A 224 10.01 0.79 -7.42
C GLY A 224 9.26 0.19 -8.61
N LEU A 225 9.95 -0.58 -9.45
CA LEU A 225 9.32 -1.32 -10.55
C LEU A 225 8.31 -2.35 -10.05
N GLY A 226 8.66 -3.12 -9.01
CA GLY A 226 7.77 -4.12 -8.42
C GLY A 226 6.48 -3.52 -7.87
N LEU A 227 6.58 -2.40 -7.15
CA LEU A 227 5.41 -1.69 -6.62
C LEU A 227 4.57 -1.02 -7.70
N SER A 228 5.16 -0.56 -8.80
CA SER A 228 4.40 -0.01 -9.92
C SER A 228 3.42 -1.03 -10.54
N CYS A 229 3.78 -2.31 -10.51
CA CYS A 229 2.93 -3.41 -10.96
C CYS A 229 1.84 -3.77 -9.95
N LEU A 230 2.11 -3.62 -8.65
CA LEU A 230 1.21 -4.00 -7.55
C LEU A 230 0.23 -2.89 -7.15
N LEU A 231 0.75 -1.69 -6.83
CA LEU A 231 -0.04 -0.51 -6.49
C LEU A 231 -0.75 0.10 -7.72
N GLY A 232 -0.39 -0.36 -8.92
CA GLY A 232 -0.95 0.12 -10.18
C GLY A 232 -2.32 -0.48 -10.52
N SER A 233 -2.62 -0.48 -11.83
CA SER A 233 -3.90 -0.90 -12.38
C SER A 233 -4.25 -2.37 -12.14
N ALA A 234 -3.30 -3.25 -11.78
CA ALA A 234 -3.55 -4.69 -11.75
C ALA A 234 -4.50 -5.15 -10.63
N LEU A 235 -4.34 -4.66 -9.39
CA LEU A 235 -5.25 -5.01 -8.29
C LEU A 235 -6.64 -4.39 -8.50
N SER A 236 -6.66 -3.13 -8.92
CA SER A 236 -7.90 -2.45 -9.30
C SER A 236 -8.59 -3.18 -10.45
N TYR A 237 -7.84 -3.67 -11.44
CA TYR A 237 -8.38 -4.41 -12.59
C TYR A 237 -9.05 -5.72 -12.16
N ILE A 238 -8.45 -6.50 -11.25
CA ILE A 238 -9.09 -7.73 -10.73
C ILE A 238 -10.43 -7.38 -10.10
N LEU A 239 -10.47 -6.38 -9.22
CA LEU A 239 -11.71 -5.99 -8.56
C LEU A 239 -12.74 -5.40 -9.52
N LEU A 240 -12.34 -4.57 -10.48
CA LEU A 240 -13.24 -4.00 -11.49
C LEU A 240 -13.79 -5.05 -12.47
N THR A 241 -13.05 -6.14 -12.70
CA THR A 241 -13.46 -7.26 -13.54
C THR A 241 -14.43 -8.19 -12.81
N GLU A 242 -14.26 -8.39 -11.51
CA GLU A 242 -15.09 -9.26 -10.69
C GLU A 242 -16.31 -8.54 -10.08
N ALA A 243 -16.31 -7.21 -10.06
CA ALA A 243 -17.42 -6.39 -9.58
C ALA A 243 -18.36 -5.97 -10.72
N ARG A 244 -19.66 -5.86 -10.42
CA ARG A 244 -20.64 -5.29 -11.36
C ARG A 244 -20.37 -3.81 -11.58
N VAL A 245 -20.82 -3.26 -12.71
CA VAL A 245 -20.58 -1.84 -13.08
C VAL A 245 -21.00 -0.87 -11.97
N ALA A 246 -22.16 -1.11 -11.35
CA ALA A 246 -22.69 -0.30 -10.24
C ALA A 246 -21.86 -0.38 -8.94
N GLU A 247 -20.97 -1.36 -8.81
CA GLU A 247 -20.20 -1.64 -7.59
C GLU A 247 -18.71 -1.27 -7.72
N ARG A 248 -18.28 -0.81 -8.90
CA ARG A 248 -16.87 -0.52 -9.21
C ARG A 248 -16.25 0.52 -8.27
N THR A 249 -17.01 1.54 -7.87
CA THR A 249 -16.56 2.57 -6.92
C THR A 249 -16.31 1.97 -5.54
N VAL A 250 -17.22 1.13 -5.04
CA VAL A 250 -17.08 0.43 -3.76
C VAL A 250 -15.88 -0.52 -3.82
N ALA A 251 -15.76 -1.29 -4.90
CA ALA A 251 -14.65 -2.22 -5.12
C ALA A 251 -13.29 -1.51 -5.10
N GLN A 252 -13.17 -0.32 -5.69
CA GLN A 252 -11.93 0.46 -5.61
C GLN A 252 -11.61 0.88 -4.16
N GLY A 253 -12.62 1.32 -3.40
CA GLY A 253 -12.48 1.64 -1.98
C GLY A 253 -11.97 0.46 -1.15
N VAL A 254 -12.42 -0.77 -1.47
CA VAL A 254 -11.92 -2.01 -0.84
C VAL A 254 -10.41 -2.18 -1.04
N VAL A 255 -9.89 -1.97 -2.26
CA VAL A 255 -8.44 -2.07 -2.52
C VAL A 255 -7.67 -1.07 -1.66
N THR A 256 -8.09 0.18 -1.66
CA THR A 256 -7.44 1.24 -0.87
C THR A 256 -7.46 0.91 0.61
N LEU A 257 -8.57 0.38 1.12
CA LEU A 257 -8.68 -0.04 2.52
C LEU A 257 -7.67 -1.13 2.88
N PHE A 258 -7.51 -2.16 2.05
CA PHE A 258 -6.52 -3.22 2.31
C PHE A 258 -5.08 -2.74 2.15
N ILE A 259 -4.80 -1.83 1.22
CA ILE A 259 -3.50 -1.16 1.13
C ILE A 259 -3.22 -0.42 2.45
N SER A 260 -4.18 0.37 2.96
CA SER A 260 -4.02 1.08 4.24
C SER A 260 -3.79 0.14 5.42
N ILE A 261 -4.49 -1.00 5.48
CA ILE A 261 -4.23 -2.05 6.48
C ILE A 261 -2.79 -2.56 6.36
N GLY A 262 -2.33 -2.84 5.14
CA GLY A 262 -0.96 -3.21 4.85
C GLY A 262 0.05 -2.18 5.33
N GLN A 263 -0.18 -0.89 5.05
CA GLN A 263 0.69 0.21 5.46
C GLN A 263 0.81 0.31 6.99
N LEU A 264 -0.30 0.17 7.71
CA LEU A 264 -0.33 0.16 9.17
C LEU A 264 0.50 -0.99 9.75
N LEU A 265 0.29 -2.21 9.24
CA LEU A 265 1.05 -3.39 9.66
C LEU A 265 2.53 -3.27 9.29
N GLY A 266 2.83 -2.72 8.11
CA GLY A 266 4.19 -2.57 7.59
C GLY A 266 5.02 -1.61 8.40
N GLY A 267 4.48 -0.43 8.70
CA GLY A 267 5.18 0.57 9.50
C GLY A 267 5.54 0.03 10.89
N ALA A 268 4.62 -0.70 11.52
CA ALA A 268 4.85 -1.26 12.84
C ALA A 268 5.81 -2.47 12.79
N MET A 269 5.73 -3.34 11.78
CA MET A 269 6.68 -4.44 11.58
C MET A 269 8.10 -3.93 11.35
N ILE A 270 8.29 -2.87 10.57
CA ILE A 270 9.61 -2.28 10.32
C ILE A 270 10.14 -1.62 11.58
N GLY A 271 9.32 -0.80 12.25
CA GLY A 271 9.70 -0.15 13.50
C GLY A 271 10.12 -1.18 14.55
N ALA A 272 9.38 -2.29 14.63
CA ALA A 272 9.76 -3.43 15.44
C ALA A 272 11.13 -3.97 15.03
N VAL A 273 11.31 -4.43 13.80
CA VAL A 273 12.58 -5.06 13.37
C VAL A 273 13.79 -4.13 13.58
N VAL A 274 13.67 -2.85 13.21
CA VAL A 274 14.73 -1.84 13.43
C VAL A 274 15.03 -1.66 14.92
N ALA A 275 14.02 -1.62 15.78
CA ALA A 275 14.22 -1.52 17.22
C ALA A 275 14.94 -2.75 17.80
N SER A 276 14.63 -3.96 17.33
CA SER A 276 15.29 -5.20 17.81
C SER A 276 16.72 -5.37 17.31
N ALA A 277 16.98 -5.03 16.04
CA ALA A 277 18.26 -5.26 15.39
C ALA A 277 19.21 -4.05 15.51
N GLY A 278 18.78 -2.98 16.19
CA GLY A 278 19.54 -1.76 16.41
C GLY A 278 19.23 -0.67 15.37
N ALA A 279 19.25 0.59 15.79
CA ALA A 279 18.88 1.75 14.97
C ALA A 279 19.88 2.09 13.83
N GLY A 280 20.89 1.25 13.60
CA GLY A 280 21.86 1.38 12.52
C GLY A 280 21.39 0.77 11.20
N ALA A 281 22.27 0.77 10.20
CA ALA A 281 21.96 0.23 8.87
C ALA A 281 21.53 -1.25 8.89
N GLU A 282 22.07 -2.04 9.83
CA GLU A 282 21.70 -3.46 10.01
C GLU A 282 20.24 -3.67 10.38
N GLY A 283 19.66 -2.80 11.22
CA GLY A 283 18.25 -2.90 11.59
C GLY A 283 17.31 -2.64 10.43
N TYR A 284 17.65 -1.64 9.60
CA TYR A 284 16.93 -1.39 8.35
C TYR A 284 17.07 -2.56 7.37
N GLN A 285 18.28 -3.09 7.19
CA GLN A 285 18.54 -4.26 6.35
C GLN A 285 17.76 -5.50 6.82
N ALA A 286 17.68 -5.74 8.13
CA ALA A 286 16.85 -6.79 8.70
C ALA A 286 15.37 -6.59 8.38
N ALA A 287 14.85 -5.36 8.50
CA ALA A 287 13.45 -5.06 8.16
C ALA A 287 13.15 -5.35 6.69
N PHE A 288 14.01 -4.93 5.77
CA PHE A 288 13.86 -5.23 4.34
C PHE A 288 13.93 -6.74 4.04
N ARG A 289 14.76 -7.51 4.77
CA ARG A 289 14.80 -8.98 4.64
C ARG A 289 13.49 -9.64 5.09
N VAL A 290 12.95 -9.21 6.23
CA VAL A 290 11.67 -9.73 6.75
C VAL A 290 10.54 -9.47 5.76
N ILE A 291 10.43 -8.24 5.24
CA ILE A 291 9.39 -7.90 4.27
C ILE A 291 9.62 -8.60 2.94
N GLY A 292 10.89 -8.76 2.52
CA GLY A 292 11.25 -9.56 1.36
C GLY A 292 10.80 -11.02 1.49
N ALA A 293 10.92 -11.61 2.68
CA ALA A 293 10.43 -12.96 2.95
C ALA A 293 8.90 -13.05 2.92
N VAL A 294 8.19 -12.06 3.49
CA VAL A 294 6.72 -11.96 3.38
C VAL A 294 6.29 -11.84 1.91
N ALA A 295 6.95 -10.97 1.14
CA ALA A 295 6.70 -10.80 -0.29
C ALA A 295 6.99 -12.08 -1.08
N ALA A 296 7.98 -12.89 -0.69
CA ALA A 296 8.26 -14.18 -1.29
C ALA A 296 7.14 -15.19 -1.04
N GLY A 297 6.54 -15.18 0.16
CA GLY A 297 5.31 -15.93 0.44
C GLY A 297 4.14 -15.50 -0.45
N LEU A 298 3.97 -14.19 -0.65
CA LEU A 298 2.95 -13.65 -1.57
C LEU A 298 3.21 -14.04 -3.03
N LEU A 299 4.47 -14.15 -3.45
CA LEU A 299 4.82 -14.61 -4.79
C LEU A 299 4.28 -16.02 -5.06
N LEU A 300 4.29 -16.92 -4.07
CA LEU A 300 3.68 -18.25 -4.20
C LEU A 300 2.16 -18.17 -4.39
N ALA A 301 1.50 -17.23 -3.70
CA ALA A 301 0.05 -17.02 -3.82
C ALA A 301 -0.37 -16.56 -5.24
N THR A 302 0.55 -16.02 -6.04
CA THR A 302 0.27 -15.58 -7.43
C THR A 302 -0.14 -16.74 -8.34
N ALA A 303 0.26 -17.97 -8.01
CA ALA A 303 -0.13 -19.17 -8.75
C ALA A 303 -1.65 -19.41 -8.74
N GLY A 304 -2.34 -18.90 -7.72
CA GLY A 304 -3.80 -18.98 -7.56
C GLY A 304 -4.61 -17.92 -8.31
N LEU A 305 -3.96 -16.94 -8.94
CA LEU A 305 -4.64 -15.93 -9.76
C LEU A 305 -5.17 -16.54 -11.08
N LYS A 306 -6.30 -16.04 -11.56
CA LYS A 306 -6.91 -16.46 -12.83
C LYS A 306 -5.96 -16.20 -14.01
N ARG A 307 -6.07 -17.01 -15.07
CA ARG A 307 -5.36 -16.71 -16.32
C ARG A 307 -6.15 -15.65 -17.10
N ARG A 308 -5.48 -14.94 -18.02
CA ARG A 308 -6.11 -13.89 -18.84
C ARG A 308 -7.38 -14.35 -19.56
N ALA A 309 -7.41 -15.59 -20.05
CA ALA A 309 -8.59 -16.14 -20.72
C ALA A 309 -9.81 -16.21 -19.78
N ASP A 310 -9.60 -16.62 -18.53
CA ASP A 310 -10.65 -16.74 -17.51
C ASP A 310 -11.12 -15.37 -17.02
N GLU A 311 -10.20 -14.39 -16.95
CA GLU A 311 -10.53 -12.98 -16.63
C GLU A 311 -11.46 -12.40 -17.70
N LEU A 312 -11.12 -12.56 -18.98
CA LEU A 312 -11.93 -12.06 -20.10
C LEU A 312 -13.31 -12.73 -20.18
N ALA A 313 -13.40 -14.03 -19.86
CA ALA A 313 -14.68 -14.72 -19.77
C ALA A 313 -15.57 -14.16 -18.64
N THR A 314 -14.95 -13.86 -17.49
CA THR A 314 -15.66 -13.28 -16.33
C THR A 314 -16.15 -11.86 -16.64
N ALA A 315 -15.31 -11.03 -17.26
CA ALA A 315 -15.67 -9.68 -17.66
C ALA A 315 -16.89 -9.66 -18.59
N ARG A 316 -16.88 -10.51 -19.63
CA ARG A 316 -17.99 -10.62 -20.60
C ARG A 316 -19.30 -11.04 -19.94
N ALA A 317 -19.26 -11.99 -19.00
CA ALA A 317 -20.44 -12.45 -18.28
C ALA A 317 -21.12 -11.32 -17.46
N HIS A 318 -20.34 -10.37 -16.94
CA HIS A 318 -20.84 -9.23 -16.18
C HIS A 318 -21.28 -8.03 -17.04
N GLU A 319 -20.88 -7.96 -18.30
CA GLU A 319 -21.36 -6.95 -19.24
C GLU A 319 -22.70 -7.34 -19.88
N THR A 320 -22.99 -8.64 -19.97
CA THR A 320 -24.21 -9.16 -20.62
C THR A 320 -25.40 -9.39 -19.68
N GLY A 321 -25.24 -9.25 -18.36
CA GLY A 321 -26.29 -9.55 -17.37
C GLY A 321 -26.41 -8.49 -16.29
#